data_AF-A0A3Q9FIN4-F1
#
_entry.id   AF-A0A3Q9FIN4-F1
#
_cell.length_a   1.000
_cell.length_b   1.000
_cell.length_c   1.000
_cell.angle_alpha   90.00
_cell.angle_beta   90.00
_cell.angle_gamma   90.00
#
_symmetry.space_group_name_H-M   'P 1'
#
loop_
_entity.id
_entity.type
_entity.pdbx_description
1 polymer ?
#
loop_
_entity_poly.entity_id
_entity_poly.type
_entity_poly.pdbx_seq_one_letter_code
_entity_poly.pdbx_strand_id
1 'polypeptide(L)'
;MQRSLRARFYIGLLKLSILCLVGVVIIELMGLDLGRFIYIEIVFNAFLAVMSYEITCLGALSGDGEIFHGFYVATVFIRVLLSLTVFTLFFIFADADKHEKLAFILSFFFYYFAYTIFEIVCLYPKLQGKSGNE
;
A
#
# COMPACT_ATOMS: atom_id res chain seq x y z
N MET A 1 -20.21 -5.64 -12.81
CA MET A 1 -19.08 -6.40 -12.25
C MET A 1 -17.93 -5.52 -11.72
N GLN A 2 -17.53 -4.45 -12.41
CA GLN A 2 -16.41 -3.59 -11.98
C GLN A 2 -16.67 -2.76 -10.72
N ARG A 3 -17.90 -2.23 -10.53
CA ARG A 3 -18.29 -1.51 -9.30
C ARG A 3 -18.26 -2.38 -8.03
N SER A 4 -18.59 -3.67 -8.14
CA SER A 4 -18.54 -4.58 -6.99
C SER A 4 -17.11 -4.94 -6.60
N LEU A 5 -16.18 -5.01 -7.56
CA LEU A 5 -14.76 -5.27 -7.27
C LEU A 5 -14.10 -4.07 -6.56
N ARG A 6 -14.34 -2.85 -7.06
CA ARG A 6 -13.86 -1.62 -6.41
C ARG A 6 -14.39 -1.48 -4.99
N ALA A 7 -15.69 -1.70 -4.79
CA ALA A 7 -16.29 -1.67 -3.45
C ALA A 7 -15.64 -2.69 -2.49
N ARG A 8 -15.41 -3.93 -2.95
CA ARG A 8 -14.70 -4.95 -2.15
C ARG A 8 -13.28 -4.52 -1.80
N PHE A 9 -12.55 -3.93 -2.75
CA PHE A 9 -11.21 -3.39 -2.52
C PHE A 9 -11.23 -2.30 -1.43
N TYR A 10 -12.07 -1.27 -1.58
CA TYR A 10 -12.14 -0.18 -0.61
C TYR A 10 -12.60 -0.64 0.78
N ILE A 11 -13.58 -1.53 0.86
CA ILE A 11 -14.03 -2.11 2.14
C ILE A 11 -12.92 -2.96 2.76
N GLY A 12 -12.22 -3.78 1.97
CA GLY A 12 -11.10 -4.58 2.44
C GLY A 12 -9.94 -3.73 2.93
N LEU A 13 -9.63 -2.66 2.19
CA LEU A 13 -8.60 -1.68 2.54
C LEU A 13 -8.94 -0.98 3.86
N LEU A 14 -10.19 -0.56 4.02
CA LEU A 14 -10.66 0.06 5.26
C LEU A 14 -10.54 -0.91 6.44
N LYS A 15 -10.96 -2.17 6.26
CA LYS A 15 -10.82 -3.20 7.31
C LYS A 15 -9.37 -3.46 7.68
N LEU A 16 -8.47 -3.57 6.70
CA LEU A 16 -7.04 -3.74 6.92
C LEU A 16 -6.46 -2.54 7.68
N SER A 17 -6.82 -1.31 7.26
CA SER A 17 -6.35 -0.08 7.91
C SER A 17 -6.81 0.00 9.36
N ILE A 18 -8.08 -0.33 9.64
CA ILE A 18 -8.62 -0.40 11.00
C ILE A 18 -7.89 -1.48 11.81
N LEU A 19 -7.64 -2.66 11.24
CA LEU A 19 -6.91 -3.73 11.92
C LEU A 19 -5.47 -3.30 12.28
N CYS A 20 -4.77 -2.62 11.36
CA CYS A 20 -3.45 -2.06 11.62
C CYS A 20 -3.50 -1.01 12.74
N LEU A 21 -4.47 -0.09 12.72
CA LEU A 21 -4.65 0.94 13.75
C LEU A 21 -4.94 0.32 15.13
N VAL A 22 -5.83 -0.68 15.21
CA VAL A 22 -6.10 -1.40 16.45
C VAL A 22 -4.82 -2.09 16.96
N GLY A 23 -4.03 -2.69 16.06
CA GLY A 23 -2.73 -3.27 16.41
C GLY A 23 -1.77 -2.26 17.03
N VAL A 24 -1.66 -1.06 16.45
CA VAL A 24 -0.84 0.04 17.00
C VAL A 24 -1.31 0.41 18.40
N VAL A 25 -2.62 0.65 18.58
CA VAL A 25 -3.19 1.03 19.89
C VAL A 25 -2.93 -0.04 20.95
N ILE A 26 -3.07 -1.33 20.61
CA ILE A 26 -2.78 -2.43 21.56
C ILE A 26 -1.31 -2.40 21.99
N ILE A 27 -0.38 -2.21 21.05
CA ILE A 27 1.06 -2.20 21.34
C ILE A 27 1.43 -0.97 22.19
N GLU A 28 0.86 0.20 21.89
CA GLU A 28 1.05 1.41 22.70
C GLU A 28 0.52 1.22 24.13
N LEU A 29 -0.63 0.54 24.31
CA LEU A 29 -1.17 0.19 25.62
C LEU A 29 -0.28 -0.78 26.41
N MET A 30 0.58 -1.54 25.73
CA MET A 30 1.60 -2.41 26.36
C MET A 30 2.87 -1.63 26.75
N GLY A 31 2.95 -0.33 26.45
CA GLY A 31 4.08 0.54 26.77
C GLY A 31 5.27 0.40 25.81
N LEU A 32 5.06 -0.20 24.63
CA LEU A 32 6.09 -0.31 23.60
C LEU A 32 6.06 0.92 22.69
N ASP A 33 7.21 1.55 22.50
CA ASP A 33 7.35 2.68 21.59
C ASP A 33 7.44 2.19 20.13
N LEU A 34 6.45 2.58 19.34
CA LEU A 34 6.34 2.27 17.92
C LEU A 34 6.84 3.40 17.01
N GLY A 35 7.25 4.52 17.58
CA GLY A 35 7.70 5.70 16.86
C GLY A 35 6.54 6.63 16.46
N ARG A 36 6.82 7.93 16.47
CA ARG A 36 5.80 8.99 16.24
C ARG A 36 5.20 9.02 14.82
N PHE A 37 5.84 8.34 13.86
CA PHE A 37 5.44 8.37 12.45
C PHE A 37 4.54 7.21 12.04
N ILE A 38 4.24 6.28 12.95
CA ILE A 38 3.53 5.04 12.59
C ILE A 38 2.15 5.28 11.97
N TYR A 39 1.41 6.27 12.48
CA TYR A 39 0.11 6.65 11.92
C TYR A 39 0.23 7.21 10.50
N ILE A 40 1.30 7.97 10.22
CA ILE A 40 1.57 8.53 8.88
C ILE A 40 1.92 7.39 7.93
N GLU A 41 2.68 6.39 8.36
CA GLU A 41 3.00 5.23 7.55
C GLU A 41 1.76 4.42 7.15
N ILE A 42 0.81 4.22 8.07
CA ILE A 42 -0.45 3.54 7.76
C ILE A 42 -1.22 4.29 6.68
N VAL A 43 -1.39 5.61 6.85
CA VAL A 43 -2.12 6.46 5.89
C VAL A 43 -1.41 6.48 4.54
N PHE A 44 -0.08 6.62 4.55
CA PHE A 44 0.72 6.65 3.33
C PHE A 44 0.64 5.33 2.56
N ASN A 45 0.76 4.18 3.24
CA ASN A 45 0.66 2.89 2.57
C ASN A 45 -0.76 2.58 2.07
N ALA A 46 -1.79 3.00 2.80
CA ALA A 46 -3.17 2.94 2.31
C ALA A 46 -3.36 3.79 1.04
N PHE A 47 -2.79 5.00 1.02
CA PHE A 47 -2.79 5.86 -0.17
C PHE A 47 -2.06 5.21 -1.35
N LEU A 48 -0.88 4.63 -1.12
CA LEU A 48 -0.14 3.90 -2.16
C LEU A 48 -0.97 2.76 -2.76
N ALA A 49 -1.66 1.99 -1.90
CA ALA A 49 -2.51 0.90 -2.35
C ALA A 49 -3.69 1.39 -3.20
N VAL A 50 -4.38 2.48 -2.82
CA VAL A 50 -5.48 3.07 -3.61
C VAL A 50 -4.98 3.52 -4.97
N MET A 51 -3.89 4.29 -5.00
CA MET A 51 -3.35 4.85 -6.22
C MET A 51 -2.86 3.76 -7.16
N SER A 52 -2.12 2.78 -6.65
CA SER A 52 -1.65 1.61 -7.42
C SER A 52 -2.82 0.80 -7.98
N TYR A 53 -3.86 0.55 -7.18
CA TYR A 53 -5.04 -0.18 -7.61
C TYR A 53 -5.81 0.54 -8.72
N GLU A 54 -6.02 1.86 -8.59
CA GLU A 54 -6.77 2.63 -9.59
C GLU A 54 -6.01 2.76 -10.92
N ILE A 55 -4.70 3.01 -10.88
CA ILE A 55 -3.87 3.08 -12.10
C ILE A 55 -3.82 1.71 -12.79
N THR A 56 -3.65 0.62 -12.02
CA THR A 56 -3.71 -0.75 -12.57
C THR A 56 -5.08 -1.05 -13.17
N CYS A 57 -6.16 -0.52 -12.57
CA CYS A 57 -7.50 -0.65 -13.12
C CYS A 57 -7.70 0.10 -14.43
N LEU A 58 -7.08 1.28 -14.60
CA LEU A 58 -7.07 2.04 -15.86
C LEU A 58 -6.36 1.26 -16.97
N GLY A 59 -5.17 0.72 -16.68
CA GLY A 59 -4.45 -0.15 -17.60
C GLY A 59 -5.22 -1.43 -17.95
N ALA A 60 -5.97 -2.01 -17.01
CA ALA A 60 -6.77 -3.20 -17.29
C ALA A 60 -7.96 -2.92 -18.23
N LEU A 61 -8.49 -1.68 -18.24
CA LEU A 61 -9.63 -1.28 -19.06
C LEU A 61 -9.30 -1.13 -20.55
N SER A 62 -8.04 -0.92 -20.91
CA SER A 62 -7.64 -0.76 -22.31
C SER A 62 -7.77 -2.04 -23.14
N GLY A 63 -7.90 -3.21 -22.50
CA GLY A 63 -7.98 -4.50 -23.20
C GLY A 63 -6.64 -5.02 -23.73
N ASP A 64 -5.69 -4.12 -23.97
CA ASP A 64 -4.35 -4.36 -24.52
C ASP A 64 -3.33 -4.71 -23.41
N GLY A 65 -2.62 -5.82 -23.60
CA GLY A 65 -1.59 -6.31 -22.68
C GLY A 65 -0.36 -5.41 -22.57
N GLU A 66 0.06 -4.74 -23.66
CA GLU A 66 1.20 -3.82 -23.65
C GLU A 66 0.87 -2.55 -22.85
N ILE A 67 -0.34 -2.02 -23.07
CA ILE A 67 -0.83 -0.86 -22.32
C ILE A 67 -0.95 -1.22 -20.83
N PHE A 68 -1.50 -2.40 -20.50
CA PHE A 68 -1.54 -2.87 -19.11
C PHE A 68 -0.15 -2.92 -18.47
N HIS A 69 0.84 -3.48 -19.18
CA HIS A 69 2.23 -3.51 -18.70
C HIS A 69 2.80 -2.11 -18.48
N GLY A 70 2.56 -1.16 -19.39
CA GLY A 70 2.99 0.23 -19.23
C GLY A 70 2.42 0.88 -17.97
N PHE A 71 1.12 0.70 -17.71
CA PHE A 71 0.48 1.22 -16.50
C PHE A 71 1.01 0.54 -15.23
N TYR A 72 1.24 -0.77 -15.25
CA TYR A 72 1.81 -1.50 -14.11
C TYR A 72 3.25 -1.08 -13.81
N VAL A 73 4.08 -0.89 -14.83
CA VAL A 73 5.46 -0.41 -14.64
C VAL A 73 5.44 1.02 -14.08
N ALA A 74 4.55 1.88 -14.58
CA ALA A 74 4.39 3.24 -14.06
C ALA A 74 3.98 3.25 -12.58
N THR A 75 3.06 2.37 -12.14
CA THR A 75 2.70 2.29 -10.71
C THR A 75 3.87 1.87 -9.85
N VAL A 76 4.66 0.88 -10.28
CA VAL A 76 5.87 0.44 -9.55
C VAL A 76 6.86 1.60 -9.41
N PHE A 77 7.13 2.34 -10.49
CA PHE A 77 8.02 3.51 -10.44
C PHE A 77 7.51 4.60 -9.50
N ILE A 78 6.22 4.95 -9.58
CA ILE A 78 5.62 5.97 -8.71
C ILE A 78 5.73 5.53 -7.24
N ARG A 79 5.47 4.26 -6.93
CA ARG A 79 5.61 3.73 -5.56
C ARG A 79 7.03 3.83 -5.06
N VAL A 80 8.02 3.45 -5.87
CA VAL A 80 9.44 3.57 -5.48
C VAL A 80 9.81 5.02 -5.22
N LEU A 81 9.45 5.94 -6.11
CA LEU A 81 9.75 7.37 -5.95
C LEU A 81 9.10 7.98 -4.71
N LEU A 82 7.83 7.70 -4.46
CA LEU A 82 7.14 8.20 -3.27
C LEU A 82 7.72 7.62 -1.99
N SER A 83 8.01 6.32 -1.96
CA SER A 83 8.64 5.68 -0.81
C SER A 83 10.03 6.26 -0.54
N LEU A 84 10.86 6.44 -1.57
CA LEU A 84 12.18 7.09 -1.44
C LEU A 84 12.05 8.53 -0.94
N THR A 85 11.03 9.26 -1.37
CA THR A 85 10.76 10.62 -0.90
C THR A 85 10.45 10.62 0.59
N VAL A 86 9.57 9.72 1.05
CA VAL A 86 9.23 9.60 2.48
C VAL A 86 10.46 9.22 3.31
N PHE A 87 11.27 8.26 2.86
CA PHE A 87 12.54 7.92 3.51
C PHE A 87 13.48 9.11 3.59
N THR A 88 13.65 9.83 2.48
CA THR A 88 14.52 11.02 2.43
C THR A 88 14.04 12.09 3.41
N LEU A 89 12.74 12.36 3.43
CA LEU A 89 12.16 13.34 4.35
C LEU A 89 12.35 12.93 5.81
N PHE A 90 12.12 11.66 6.14
CA PHE A 90 12.32 11.14 7.48
C PHE A 90 13.78 11.23 7.93
N PHE A 91 14.73 10.76 7.10
CA PHE A 91 16.15 10.74 7.48
C PHE A 91 16.80 12.13 7.54
N ILE A 92 16.30 13.10 6.77
CA ILE A 92 16.84 14.47 6.75
C ILE A 92 16.17 15.34 7.82
N PHE A 93 14.84 15.26 8.00
CA PHE A 93 14.09 16.25 8.77
C PHE A 93 13.55 15.75 10.11
N ALA A 94 13.47 14.44 10.35
CA ALA A 94 12.81 13.96 11.56
C ALA A 94 13.60 14.21 12.85
N ASP A 95 14.90 14.50 12.79
CA ASP A 95 15.79 14.50 13.98
C ASP A 95 15.57 13.24 14.84
N ALA A 96 15.56 12.09 14.16
CA ALA A 96 15.26 10.80 14.76
C ALA A 96 16.55 10.11 15.24
N ASP A 97 16.47 9.50 16.43
CA ASP A 97 17.56 8.67 16.96
C ASP A 97 17.67 7.32 16.21
N LYS A 98 18.66 6.51 16.58
CA LYS A 98 18.91 5.22 15.92
C LYS A 98 17.77 4.21 16.14
N HIS A 99 17.13 4.24 17.31
CA HIS A 99 16.05 3.32 17.66
C HIS A 99 14.78 3.67 16.87
N GLU A 100 14.45 4.96 16.80
CA GLU A 100 13.32 5.47 16.03
C GLU A 100 13.50 5.24 14.53
N LYS A 101 14.72 5.43 14.01
CA LYS A 101 15.04 5.10 12.60
C LYS A 101 14.83 3.63 12.29
N LEU A 102 15.23 2.74 13.20
CA LEU A 102 15.02 1.31 13.02
C LEU A 102 13.53 0.95 13.10
N ALA A 103 12.80 1.51 14.07
CA ALA A 103 11.36 1.32 14.21
C ALA A 103 10.63 1.73 12.92
N PHE A 104 10.90 2.94 12.42
CA PHE A 104 10.35 3.47 11.17
C PHE A 104 10.60 2.55 9.98
N ILE A 105 11.85 2.06 9.79
CA ILE A 105 12.16 1.17 8.67
C ILE A 105 11.32 -0.12 8.76
N LEU A 106 11.28 -0.74 9.95
CA LEU A 106 10.60 -2.01 10.16
C LEU A 106 9.09 -1.88 10.00
N SER A 107 8.47 -0.86 10.60
CA SER A 107 7.05 -0.59 10.47
C SER A 107 6.69 -0.22 9.03
N PHE A 108 7.51 0.59 8.35
CA PHE A 108 7.26 0.99 6.98
C PHE A 108 7.21 -0.22 6.06
N PHE A 109 8.21 -1.10 6.12
CA PHE A 109 8.24 -2.30 5.30
C PHE A 109 7.11 -3.27 5.66
N PHE A 110 6.80 -3.43 6.94
CA PHE A 110 5.69 -4.25 7.38
C PHE A 110 4.37 -3.79 6.75
N TYR A 111 4.03 -2.50 6.86
CA TYR A 111 2.82 -1.95 6.25
C TYR A 111 2.89 -2.02 4.73
N TYR A 112 4.00 -1.65 4.12
CA TYR A 112 4.19 -1.75 2.67
C TYR A 112 3.85 -3.15 2.15
N PHE A 113 4.37 -4.20 2.78
CA PHE A 113 4.06 -5.57 2.38
C PHE A 113 2.60 -5.95 2.67
N ALA A 114 2.07 -5.61 3.85
CA ALA A 114 0.67 -5.92 4.19
C ALA A 114 -0.32 -5.34 3.16
N TYR A 115 -0.16 -4.07 2.82
CA TYR A 115 -1.01 -3.40 1.82
C TYR A 115 -0.77 -3.92 0.40
N THR A 116 0.48 -4.22 0.04
CA THR A 116 0.81 -4.77 -1.29
C THR A 116 0.22 -6.18 -1.47
N ILE A 117 0.35 -7.06 -0.47
CA ILE A 117 -0.23 -8.41 -0.52
C ILE A 117 -1.74 -8.31 -0.65
N PHE A 118 -2.39 -7.46 0.15
CA PHE A 118 -3.83 -7.23 0.05
C PHE A 118 -4.26 -6.77 -1.34
N GLU A 119 -3.53 -5.82 -1.93
CA GLU A 119 -3.79 -5.32 -3.26
C GLU A 119 -3.67 -6.43 -4.31
N ILE A 120 -2.58 -7.21 -4.28
CA ILE A 120 -2.36 -8.34 -5.21
C ILE A 120 -3.50 -9.35 -5.09
N VAL A 121 -3.92 -9.71 -3.88
CA VAL A 121 -5.05 -10.63 -3.65
C VAL A 121 -6.35 -10.08 -4.25
N CYS A 122 -6.58 -8.76 -4.17
CA CYS A 122 -7.76 -8.13 -4.76
C CYS A 122 -7.70 -8.03 -6.30
N LEU A 123 -6.50 -7.86 -6.85
CA LEU A 123 -6.27 -7.76 -8.30
C LEU A 123 -6.23 -9.12 -8.99
N TYR A 124 -5.78 -10.17 -8.31
CA TYR A 124 -5.56 -11.50 -8.88
C TYR A 124 -6.79 -12.06 -9.64
N PRO A 125 -8.02 -12.01 -9.12
CA PRO A 125 -9.21 -12.49 -9.85
C PRO A 125 -9.50 -11.68 -11.12
N LYS A 126 -9.10 -10.40 -11.15
CA LYS A 126 -9.30 -9.52 -12.31
C LYS A 126 -8.31 -9.83 -13.43
N LEU A 127 -7.10 -10.28 -13.08
CA LEU A 127 -6.08 -10.73 -14.02
C LEU A 127 -6.44 -12.11 -14.60
N GLN A 128 -6.93 -13.03 -13.76
CA GLN A 128 -7.37 -14.36 -14.21
C GLN A 128 -8.64 -14.33 -15.07
N GLY A 129 -9.59 -13.43 -14.78
CA GLY A 129 -10.83 -13.31 -15.56
C GLY A 129 -10.64 -12.90 -17.03
N LYS A 130 -9.48 -12.39 -17.43
CA LYS A 130 -9.12 -12.17 -18.83
C LYS A 130 -8.54 -13.41 -19.52
N SER A 131 -8.07 -14.40 -18.77
CA SER A 131 -7.49 -15.65 -19.29
C SER A 131 -8.55 -16.70 -19.69
N GLY A 132 -9.84 -16.42 -19.51
CA GLY A 132 -10.94 -17.39 -19.68
C GLY A 132 -11.84 -17.18 -20.89
N ASN A 133 -11.50 -16.27 -21.80
CA ASN A 133 -12.25 -16.03 -23.04
C ASN A 133 -11.30 -16.08 -24.26
N GLU A 134 -10.56 -17.18 -24.38
CA GLU A 134 -10.04 -17.66 -25.67
C GLU A 134 -10.80 -18.91 -26.08
#